data_AF-A0A520BXA3-F1
#
_entry.id   AF-A0A520BXA3-F1
#
_cell.length_a   1.000
_cell.length_b   1.000
_cell.length_c   1.000
_cell.angle_alpha   90.00
_cell.angle_beta   90.00
_cell.angle_gamma   90.00
#
_symmetry.space_group_name_H-M   'P 1'
#
loop_
_entity.id
_entity.type
_entity.pdbx_description
1 polymer ?
#
loop_
_entity_poly.entity_id
_entity_poly.type
_entity_poly.pdbx_seq_one_letter_code
_entity_poly.pdbx_strand_id
1 'polypeptide(L)'
;MTRWLHDLSLSALVAGFVAVLVGFTSSVALIFQATQALGATPAQTSSWIWALGLGMGVTSLGLSLWTRQPILTAWSTPGAALLAATSGLSMPEAVGAFLVCGALILIAGATRWFE
;
A
#
# COMPACT_ATOMS: atom_id res chain seq x y z
N MET A 1 -24.76 19.67 -2.40
CA MET A 1 -24.46 18.28 -2.83
C MET A 1 -24.48 18.31 -4.35
N THR A 2 -23.37 18.46 -5.09
CA THR A 2 -22.72 17.36 -5.85
C THR A 2 -21.44 17.83 -6.58
N ARG A 3 -20.53 18.57 -5.92
CA ARG A 3 -19.24 18.97 -6.55
C ARG A 3 -18.36 17.76 -6.95
N TRP A 4 -18.37 16.69 -6.14
CA TRP A 4 -17.59 15.47 -6.37
C TRP A 4 -17.98 14.69 -7.63
N LEU A 5 -19.24 14.77 -8.08
CA LEU A 5 -19.68 14.11 -9.32
C LEU A 5 -19.18 14.82 -10.57
N HIS A 6 -18.84 16.11 -10.47
CA HIS A 6 -18.26 16.88 -11.57
C HIS A 6 -16.77 16.53 -11.80
N ASP A 7 -16.07 16.05 -10.77
CA ASP A 7 -14.68 15.60 -10.87
C ASP A 7 -14.55 14.17 -11.44
N LEU A 8 -15.65 13.40 -11.44
CA LEU A 8 -15.75 12.06 -12.04
C LEU A 8 -15.93 12.14 -13.57
N SER A 9 -14.95 12.75 -14.24
CA SER A 9 -14.87 12.66 -15.70
C SER A 9 -14.40 11.26 -16.14
N LEU A 10 -14.82 10.82 -17.32
CA LEU A 10 -14.33 9.58 -17.93
C LEU A 10 -12.80 9.57 -18.01
N SER A 11 -12.19 10.73 -18.28
CA SER A 11 -10.74 10.90 -18.34
C SER A 11 -10.07 10.64 -16.99
N ALA A 12 -10.62 11.18 -15.90
CA ALA A 12 -10.10 10.95 -14.55
C ALA A 12 -10.21 9.47 -14.13
N LEU A 13 -11.32 8.81 -14.46
CA LEU A 13 -11.49 7.38 -14.23
C LEU A 13 -10.47 6.53 -14.99
N VAL A 14 -10.29 6.81 -16.29
CA VAL A 14 -9.32 6.10 -17.12
C VAL A 14 -7.89 6.37 -16.64
N ALA A 15 -7.55 7.60 -16.29
CA ALA A 15 -6.22 7.94 -15.77
C ALA A 15 -5.94 7.21 -14.46
N GLY A 16 -6.89 7.18 -13.52
CA GLY A 16 -6.77 6.44 -12.26
C GLY A 16 -6.64 4.93 -12.52
N PHE A 17 -7.44 4.37 -13.42
CA PHE A 17 -7.35 2.96 -13.79
C PHE A 17 -5.99 2.59 -14.39
N VAL A 18 -5.50 3.38 -15.34
CA VAL A 18 -4.18 3.18 -15.96
C VAL A 18 -3.07 3.31 -14.92
N ALA A 19 -3.14 4.31 -14.04
CA ALA A 19 -2.15 4.49 -12.97
C ALA A 19 -2.09 3.27 -12.04
N VAL A 20 -3.25 2.75 -11.63
CA VAL A 20 -3.31 1.53 -10.81
C VAL A 20 -2.79 0.32 -11.59
N LEU A 21 -3.23 0.12 -12.83
CA LEU A 21 -2.84 -1.04 -13.64
C LEU A 21 -1.33 -1.07 -13.89
N VAL A 22 -0.75 0.04 -14.32
CA VAL A 22 0.70 0.18 -14.55
C VAL A 22 1.47 0.00 -13.25
N GLY A 23 1.02 0.64 -12.16
CA GLY A 23 1.66 0.52 -10.85
C GLY A 23 1.68 -0.93 -10.36
N PHE A 24 0.52 -1.58 -10.32
CA PHE A 24 0.37 -2.95 -9.81
C PHE A 24 1.16 -3.97 -10.63
N THR A 25 1.13 -3.85 -11.96
CA THR A 25 1.78 -4.83 -12.85
C THR A 25 3.29 -4.85 -12.66
N SER A 26 3.91 -3.70 -12.34
CA SER A 26 5.36 -3.58 -12.23
C SER A 26 5.95 -4.21 -10.96
N SER A 27 5.26 -4.12 -9.83
CA SER A 27 5.88 -4.31 -8.51
C SER A 27 5.23 -5.42 -7.68
N VAL A 28 4.15 -6.05 -8.15
CA VAL A 28 3.50 -7.16 -7.42
C VAL A 28 4.40 -8.41 -7.31
N ALA A 29 5.32 -8.61 -8.27
CA ALA A 29 6.25 -9.74 -8.25
C ALA A 29 7.11 -9.77 -6.97
N LEU A 30 7.50 -8.60 -6.46
CA LEU A 30 8.24 -8.48 -5.19
C LEU A 30 7.39 -8.91 -3.99
N ILE A 31 6.08 -8.65 -4.01
CA ILE A 31 5.17 -9.09 -2.95
C ILE A 31 5.11 -10.62 -2.92
N PHE A 32 5.02 -11.27 -4.09
CA PHE A 32 5.06 -12.73 -4.17
C PHE A 32 6.39 -13.32 -3.70
N GLN A 33 7.51 -12.67 -4.01
CA GLN A 33 8.82 -13.10 -3.49
C GLN A 33 8.90 -12.95 -1.97
N ALA A 34 8.41 -11.84 -1.43
CA ALA A 34 8.35 -11.60 0.00
C ALA A 34 7.47 -12.62 0.74
N THR A 35 6.29 -12.95 0.21
CA THR A 35 5.40 -13.95 0.83
C THR A 35 6.00 -15.35 0.79
N GLN A 36 6.68 -15.72 -0.30
CA GLN A 36 7.37 -17.01 -0.42
C GLN A 36 8.53 -17.12 0.57
N ALA A 37 9.32 -16.06 0.75
CA ALA A 37 10.40 -16.02 1.74
C ALA A 37 9.91 -16.26 3.18
N LEU A 38 8.67 -15.85 3.48
CA LEU A 38 8.00 -16.06 4.76
C LEU A 38 7.24 -17.39 4.87
N GLY A 39 7.27 -18.23 3.82
CA GLY A 39 6.55 -19.51 3.78
C GLY A 39 5.03 -19.35 3.77
N ALA A 40 4.50 -18.23 3.28
CA ALA A 40 3.07 -17.96 3.30
C ALA A 40 2.29 -18.88 2.36
N THR A 41 1.13 -19.34 2.82
CA THR A 41 0.17 -20.08 2.00
C THR A 41 -0.44 -19.20 0.89
N PRO A 42 -1.02 -19.80 -0.17
CA PRO A 42 -1.72 -19.05 -1.21
C PRO A 42 -2.85 -18.17 -0.65
N ALA A 43 -3.57 -18.65 0.37
CA ALA A 43 -4.64 -17.90 1.03
C ALA A 43 -4.10 -16.69 1.81
N GLN A 44 -2.92 -16.80 2.43
CA GLN A 44 -2.28 -15.66 3.09
C GLN A 44 -1.75 -14.65 2.07
N THR A 45 -1.18 -15.11 0.96
CA THR A 45 -0.71 -14.21 -0.11
C THR A 45 -1.86 -13.42 -0.73
N SER A 46 -2.99 -14.07 -1.03
CA SER A 46 -4.18 -13.37 -1.55
C SER A 46 -4.73 -12.37 -0.54
N SER A 47 -4.82 -12.75 0.74
CA SER A 47 -5.22 -11.85 1.83
C SER A 47 -4.32 -10.61 1.92
N TRP A 48 -3.01 -10.77 1.76
CA TRP A 48 -2.06 -9.67 1.83
C TRP A 48 -2.20 -8.70 0.67
N ILE A 49 -2.33 -9.22 -0.56
CA ILE A 49 -2.58 -8.39 -1.76
C ILE A 49 -3.90 -7.62 -1.59
N TRP A 50 -4.92 -8.27 -1.05
CA TRP A 50 -6.22 -7.65 -0.78
C TRP A 50 -6.12 -6.52 0.25
N ALA A 51 -5.41 -6.76 1.35
CA ALA A 51 -5.17 -5.77 2.39
C ALA A 51 -4.37 -4.57 1.88
N LEU A 52 -3.34 -4.80 1.06
CA LEU A 52 -2.56 -3.73 0.42
C LEU A 52 -3.42 -2.89 -0.53
N GLY A 53 -4.19 -3.55 -1.39
CA GLY A 53 -5.08 -2.88 -2.35
C GLY A 53 -6.13 -2.02 -1.65
N LEU A 54 -6.80 -2.56 -0.62
CA LEU A 54 -7.74 -1.80 0.18
C LEU A 54 -7.06 -0.67 0.96
N GLY A 55 -5.95 -0.95 1.62
CA GLY A 55 -5.22 0.04 2.43
C GLY A 55 -4.84 1.25 1.59
N MET A 56 -4.26 1.02 0.41
CA MET A 56 -3.89 2.10 -0.50
C MET A 56 -5.09 2.78 -1.14
N GLY A 57 -6.11 2.03 -1.56
CA GLY A 57 -7.30 2.61 -2.16
C GLY A 57 -8.04 3.54 -1.19
N VAL A 58 -8.25 3.07 0.05
CA VAL A 58 -8.95 3.83 1.09
C VAL A 58 -8.14 5.06 1.52
N THR A 59 -6.82 4.91 1.70
CA THR A 59 -5.98 6.05 2.13
C THR A 59 -5.76 7.06 1.00
N SER A 60 -5.53 6.63 -0.25
CA SER A 60 -5.46 7.51 -1.42
C SER A 60 -6.76 8.29 -1.58
N LEU A 61 -7.91 7.61 -1.52
CA LEU A 61 -9.22 8.26 -1.61
C LEU A 61 -9.40 9.23 -0.44
N GLY A 62 -9.27 8.76 0.80
CA GLY A 62 -9.50 9.58 2.00
C GLY A 62 -8.61 10.82 2.06
N LEU A 63 -7.32 10.68 1.79
CA LEU A 63 -6.37 11.79 1.75
C LEU A 63 -6.69 12.74 0.60
N SER A 64 -6.99 12.21 -0.60
CA SER A 64 -7.33 13.05 -1.75
C SER A 64 -8.59 13.89 -1.51
N LEU A 65 -9.62 13.29 -0.87
CA LEU A 65 -10.84 14.00 -0.51
C LEU A 65 -10.57 15.07 0.57
N TRP A 66 -9.71 14.77 1.53
CA TRP A 66 -9.40 15.69 2.63
C TRP A 66 -8.54 16.88 2.20
N THR A 67 -7.46 16.63 1.45
CA THR A 67 -6.54 17.68 0.97
C THR A 67 -7.02 18.36 -0.30
N ARG A 68 -8.03 17.78 -0.99
CA ARG A 68 -8.47 18.18 -2.33
C ARG A 68 -7.35 18.17 -3.37
N GLN A 69 -6.41 17.24 -3.23
CA GLN A 69 -5.29 17.01 -4.14
C GLN A 69 -5.26 15.55 -4.58
N PRO A 70 -4.79 15.21 -5.79
CA PRO A 70 -4.69 13.82 -6.25
C PRO A 70 -3.54 13.10 -5.53
N ILE A 71 -3.81 12.53 -4.36
CA ILE A 71 -2.83 11.80 -3.54
C ILE A 71 -2.90 10.31 -3.86
N LEU A 72 -1.74 9.73 -4.18
CA LEU A 72 -1.57 8.30 -4.37
C LEU A 72 -0.66 7.74 -3.27
N THR A 73 -1.22 6.93 -2.39
CA THR A 73 -0.44 6.18 -1.39
C THR A 73 0.07 4.90 -2.03
N ALA A 74 1.37 4.64 -1.94
CA ALA A 74 1.99 3.40 -2.40
C ALA A 74 2.47 2.53 -1.23
N TRP A 75 2.70 1.25 -1.48
CA TRP A 75 3.36 0.38 -0.52
C TRP A 75 4.88 0.64 -0.48
N SER A 76 5.54 0.12 0.55
CA SER A 76 6.99 0.20 0.68
C SER A 76 7.68 -0.87 -0.17
N THR A 77 8.10 -0.52 -1.39
CA THR A 77 8.96 -1.35 -2.23
C THR A 77 10.23 -1.83 -1.50
N PRO A 78 11.00 -0.98 -0.78
CA PRO A 78 12.14 -1.46 -0.01
C PRO A 78 11.74 -2.41 1.13
N GLY A 79 10.56 -2.27 1.72
CA GLY A 79 10.05 -3.20 2.72
C GLY A 79 9.75 -4.59 2.16
N ALA A 80 9.15 -4.67 0.97
CA ALA A 80 8.93 -5.94 0.28
C ALA A 80 10.26 -6.59 -0.13
N ALA A 81 11.22 -5.79 -0.64
CA ALA A 81 12.55 -6.28 -0.99
C ALA A 81 13.32 -6.81 0.24
N LEU A 82 13.24 -6.11 1.38
CA LEU A 82 13.83 -6.56 2.65
C LEU A 82 13.26 -7.93 3.06
N LEU A 83 11.94 -8.08 3.04
CA LEU A 83 11.30 -9.35 3.38
C LEU A 83 11.69 -10.49 2.43
N ALA A 84 11.75 -10.20 1.13
CA ALA A 84 12.18 -11.18 0.13
C ALA A 84 13.64 -11.63 0.34
N ALA A 85 14.47 -10.76 0.91
CA ALA A 85 15.88 -11.05 1.22
C ALA A 85 16.08 -11.68 2.61
N THR A 86 15.08 -11.65 3.49
CA THR A 86 15.17 -12.26 4.84
C THR A 86 14.79 -13.75 4.81
N SER A 87 15.42 -14.52 5.69
CA SER A 87 15.12 -15.94 5.90
C SER A 87 14.93 -16.26 7.39
N GLY A 88 14.10 -17.24 7.72
CA GLY A 88 13.92 -17.71 9.09
C GLY A 88 12.96 -16.88 9.95
N LEU A 89 12.27 -15.91 9.36
CA LEU A 89 11.18 -15.17 9.99
C LEU A 89 9.84 -15.83 9.67
N SER A 90 8.97 -15.89 10.67
CA SER A 90 7.60 -16.36 10.50
C SER A 90 6.66 -15.22 10.05
N MET A 91 5.55 -15.57 9.41
CA MET A 91 4.53 -14.60 8.98
C MET A 91 4.02 -13.70 10.13
N PRO A 92 3.73 -14.20 11.35
CA PRO A 92 3.32 -13.34 12.46
C PRO A 92 4.38 -12.32 12.89
N GLU A 93 5.66 -12.71 12.90
CA GLU A 93 6.76 -11.79 13.23
C GLU A 93 6.89 -10.69 12.19
N ALA A 94 6.79 -11.04 10.91
CA ALA A 94 6.78 -10.07 9.82
C ALA A 94 5.60 -9.09 9.98
N VAL A 95 4.38 -9.58 10.20
CA VAL A 95 3.21 -8.73 10.43
C VAL A 95 3.41 -7.80 11.63
N GLY A 96 3.93 -8.32 12.74
CA GLY A 96 4.24 -7.52 13.93
C GLY A 96 5.25 -6.41 13.64
N ALA A 97 6.33 -6.72 12.93
CA ALA A 97 7.33 -5.75 12.52
C ALA A 97 6.72 -4.64 11.64
N PHE A 98 5.86 -4.99 10.67
CA PHE A 98 5.17 -3.99 9.83
C PHE A 98 4.25 -3.08 10.63
N LEU A 99 3.49 -3.62 11.59
CA LEU A 99 2.60 -2.82 12.44
C LEU A 99 3.39 -1.85 13.31
N VAL A 100 4.49 -2.32 13.92
CA VAL A 100 5.37 -1.47 14.75
C VAL A 100 6.01 -0.38 13.88
N CYS A 101 6.58 -0.72 12.73
CA CYS A 101 7.14 0.26 11.80
C CYS A 101 6.09 1.29 11.35
N GLY A 102 4.88 0.85 11.02
CA GLY A 102 3.78 1.73 10.63
C GLY A 102 3.38 2.70 11.74
N ALA A 103 3.29 2.22 12.98
CA ALA A 103 3.01 3.06 14.14
C ALA A 103 4.12 4.10 14.36
N LEU A 104 5.39 3.71 14.24
CA LEU A 104 6.53 4.62 14.37
C LEU A 104 6.53 5.70 13.29
N ILE A 105 6.24 5.33 12.02
CA ILE A 105 6.12 6.28 10.91
C ILE A 105 4.98 7.28 11.19
N LEU A 106 3.84 6.80 11.67
CA LEU A 106 2.70 7.65 12.00
C LEU A 106 3.02 8.62 13.14
N ILE A 107 3.69 8.14 14.20
CA ILE A 107 4.12 8.99 15.33
C ILE A 107 5.12 10.04 14.85
N ALA A 108 6.12 9.67 14.05
CA ALA A 108 7.10 10.60 13.50
C ALA A 108 6.45 11.67 12.63
N GLY A 109 5.51 11.29 11.76
CA GLY A 109 4.76 12.23 10.93
C GLY A 109 3.84 13.16 11.74
N ALA A 110 3.17 12.63 12.77
CA ALA A 110 2.27 13.41 13.61
C ALA A 110 3.01 14.42 14.50
N THR A 111 4.20 14.05 14.99
CA THR A 111 5.03 14.90 15.84
C THR A 111 5.87 15.92 15.06
N ARG A 112 6.01 15.75 13.74
CA ARG A 112 6.96 16.50 12.88
C ARG A 112 8.37 16.49 13.46
N TRP A 113 8.76 15.39 14.09
CA TRP A 113 10.01 15.28 14.84
C TRP A 113 11.28 15.55 14.00
N PHE A 114 11.18 15.37 12.69
CA PHE A 114 12.28 15.50 11.74
C PHE A 114 12.18 16.76 10.84
N GLU A 115 11.28 17.69 11.17
CA GLU A 115 11.17 19.03 10.55
C GLU A 115 11.66 20.10 11.52
#